data_AF-A0A7C6SAL6-F1
#
_entry.id   AF-A0A7C6SAL6-F1
#
_cell.length_a   1.000
_cell.length_b   1.000
_cell.length_c   1.000
_cell.angle_alpha   90.00
_cell.angle_beta   90.00
_cell.angle_gamma   90.00
#
_symmetry.space_group_name_H-M   'P 1'
#
loop_
_entity.id
_entity.type
_entity.pdbx_description
1 polymer ?
#
loop_
_entity_poly.entity_id
_entity_poly.type
_entity_poly.pdbx_seq_one_letter_code
_entity_poly.pdbx_strand_id
1 'polypeptide(L)'
;MLDIRIEKTTRPKQKPDMDNNPPAFGTCTTDHMFVMDYNTEKGWHDPRIIPYGPFEAEPITMSFHYAQTIFEGMKAYKSPEGNPLLFRPEMNAKRFQNSAKRVCIPEIPVEDYLQALHEFVKLEKDWIPTAHATSLYIRPVCFATQASVGVQVSEEYKFFIVACPVKNYRTEFSSEGTCWIETGYSRAAVGGTGADKCGCNYANTLLPQTLVEEKGYDQVAFADSVEHKWIGEISASNIMFVIDGVVVTPELDGTILPGITRDSVLTLCKKWGIPCAERKISVDELKETLKNGKCTEAMSLGTAVVIEPIGLFGFEDVGKLVVGDGEVGPISRRLYEGLQAIQRKEAEDTEGWVVEVK
;
A
#
# COMPACT_ATOMS: atom_id res chain seq x y z
N MET A 1 -12.08 6.90 -23.56
CA MET A 1 -10.64 7.13 -23.82
C MET A 1 -10.40 8.60 -23.64
N LEU A 2 -9.65 8.95 -22.60
CA LEU A 2 -9.30 10.32 -22.24
C LEU A 2 -8.48 10.99 -23.35
N ASP A 3 -8.73 12.26 -23.62
CA ASP A 3 -7.87 13.10 -24.45
C ASP A 3 -6.87 13.83 -23.54
N ILE A 4 -5.78 13.15 -23.19
CA ILE A 4 -4.83 13.61 -22.17
C ILE A 4 -3.88 14.65 -22.77
N ARG A 5 -4.00 15.91 -22.33
CA ARG A 5 -3.05 16.97 -22.71
C ARG A 5 -1.71 16.75 -22.01
N ILE A 6 -0.60 16.80 -22.74
CA ILE A 6 0.76 16.66 -22.15
C ILE A 6 1.52 17.98 -22.30
N GLU A 7 1.89 18.56 -21.16
CA GLU A 7 2.77 19.74 -21.05
C GLU A 7 4.08 19.33 -20.36
N LYS A 8 5.15 19.24 -21.15
CA LYS A 8 6.47 18.82 -20.63
C LYS A 8 7.15 19.97 -19.89
N THR A 9 7.82 19.67 -18.78
CA THR A 9 8.66 20.63 -18.06
C THR A 9 9.78 21.15 -18.94
N THR A 10 10.05 22.45 -18.83
CA THR A 10 11.23 23.10 -19.44
C THR A 10 12.42 23.14 -18.47
N ARG A 11 12.22 22.67 -17.23
CA ARG A 11 13.21 22.67 -16.14
C ARG A 11 13.17 21.30 -15.44
N PRO A 12 13.66 20.23 -16.09
CA PRO A 12 13.71 18.91 -15.47
C PRO A 12 14.57 18.93 -14.22
N LYS A 13 14.18 18.16 -13.20
CA LYS A 13 14.93 18.01 -11.96
C LYS A 13 16.21 17.22 -12.21
N GLN A 14 17.24 17.52 -11.43
CA GLN A 14 18.39 16.63 -11.35
C GLN A 14 17.95 15.33 -10.67
N LYS A 15 18.04 14.21 -11.38
CA LYS A 15 17.73 12.90 -10.81
C LYS A 15 18.77 12.55 -9.74
N PRO A 16 18.35 12.07 -8.56
CA PRO A 16 19.28 11.54 -7.58
C PRO A 16 19.94 10.27 -8.13
N ASP A 17 21.00 9.80 -7.48
CA ASP A 17 21.55 8.47 -7.74
C ASP A 17 20.59 7.41 -7.20
N MET A 18 19.54 7.11 -7.97
CA MET A 18 18.44 6.23 -7.54
C MET A 18 18.87 4.77 -7.36
N ASP A 19 20.02 4.38 -7.91
CA ASP A 19 20.48 3.00 -7.91
C ASP A 19 21.49 2.74 -6.78
N ASN A 20 22.40 3.68 -6.48
CA ASN A 20 23.36 3.52 -5.39
C ASN A 20 22.96 4.23 -4.10
N ASN A 21 22.21 5.33 -4.18
CA ASN A 21 21.77 6.12 -3.02
C ASN A 21 20.34 6.65 -3.19
N PRO A 22 19.34 5.75 -3.28
CA PRO A 22 17.95 6.15 -3.49
C PRO A 22 17.44 7.04 -2.36
N PRO A 23 16.60 8.04 -2.69
CA PRO A 23 16.03 8.92 -1.69
C PRO A 23 15.14 8.15 -0.71
N ALA A 24 14.94 8.74 0.48
CA ALA A 24 13.96 8.24 1.43
C ALA A 24 12.56 8.18 0.81
N PHE A 25 11.74 7.23 1.25
CA PHE A 25 10.41 7.01 0.70
C PHE A 25 9.58 8.31 0.73
N GLY A 26 9.10 8.75 -0.45
CA GLY A 26 8.22 9.91 -0.57
C GLY A 26 8.89 11.29 -0.48
N THR A 27 10.23 11.39 -0.42
CA THR A 27 10.92 12.69 -0.29
C THR A 27 11.39 13.32 -1.60
N CYS A 28 11.41 12.54 -2.69
CA CYS A 28 11.78 13.00 -4.03
C CYS A 28 10.64 12.68 -5.00
N THR A 29 10.27 13.61 -5.89
CA THR A 29 9.20 13.40 -6.87
C THR A 29 9.69 13.53 -8.30
N THR A 30 9.03 12.83 -9.22
CA THR A 30 9.24 12.90 -10.67
C THR A 30 8.99 14.29 -11.26
N ASP A 31 9.27 14.48 -12.55
CA ASP A 31 9.22 15.79 -13.21
C ASP A 31 7.79 16.33 -13.39
N HIS A 32 6.82 15.44 -13.60
CA HIS A 32 5.43 15.78 -13.89
C HIS A 32 4.48 15.12 -12.88
N MET A 33 3.21 15.49 -13.00
CA MET A 33 2.06 14.84 -12.37
C MET A 33 0.90 14.75 -13.37
N PHE A 34 0.10 13.69 -13.28
CA PHE A 34 -1.20 13.66 -13.94
C PHE A 34 -2.24 14.40 -13.07
N VAL A 35 -3.18 15.12 -13.69
CA VAL A 35 -4.30 15.80 -13.04
C VAL A 35 -5.57 15.65 -13.87
N MET A 36 -6.72 15.46 -13.22
CA MET A 36 -8.04 15.48 -13.84
C MET A 36 -9.04 16.08 -12.84
N ASP A 37 -9.89 16.96 -13.32
CA ASP A 37 -10.83 17.71 -12.50
C ASP A 37 -12.23 17.10 -12.58
N TYR A 38 -13.03 17.29 -11.53
CA TYR A 38 -14.43 16.91 -11.51
C TYR A 38 -15.27 18.08 -11.01
N ASN A 39 -16.41 18.29 -11.66
CA ASN A 39 -17.56 18.94 -11.03
C ASN A 39 -18.86 18.27 -11.50
N THR A 40 -19.96 18.52 -10.79
CA THR A 40 -21.28 17.93 -11.09
C THR A 40 -21.81 18.30 -12.47
N GLU A 41 -21.42 19.44 -13.04
CA GLU A 41 -21.88 19.89 -14.36
C GLU A 41 -21.21 19.13 -15.52
N LYS A 42 -19.90 18.85 -15.40
CA LYS A 42 -19.08 18.29 -16.48
C LYS A 42 -18.68 16.83 -16.27
N GLY A 43 -18.84 16.32 -15.04
CA GLY A 43 -18.19 15.08 -14.62
C GLY A 43 -16.66 15.22 -14.60
N TRP A 44 -15.95 14.11 -14.83
CA TRP A 44 -14.50 14.11 -14.98
C TRP A 44 -14.08 14.78 -16.30
N HIS A 45 -13.21 15.78 -16.22
CA HIS A 45 -12.80 16.60 -17.37
C HIS A 45 -11.37 17.16 -17.21
N ASP A 46 -10.85 17.76 -18.29
CA ASP A 46 -9.50 18.32 -18.41
C ASP A 46 -8.37 17.38 -17.93
N PRO A 47 -8.31 16.12 -18.41
CA PRO A 47 -7.21 15.22 -18.08
C PRO A 47 -5.90 15.72 -18.69
N ARG A 48 -4.85 15.82 -17.87
CA ARG A 48 -3.58 16.43 -18.27
C ARG A 48 -2.39 15.87 -17.51
N ILE A 49 -1.24 15.82 -18.16
CA ILE A 49 0.06 15.62 -17.51
C ILE A 49 0.82 16.94 -17.61
N ILE A 50 1.16 17.52 -16.46
CA ILE A 50 1.77 18.85 -16.34
C ILE A 50 2.99 18.80 -15.42
N PRO A 51 3.89 19.81 -15.43
CA PRO A 51 5.02 19.85 -14.50
C PRO A 51 4.57 19.74 -13.04
N TYR A 52 5.31 18.98 -12.24
CA TYR A 52 5.01 18.80 -10.82
C TYR A 52 5.05 20.15 -10.09
N GLY A 53 4.01 20.47 -9.33
CA GLY A 53 3.89 21.74 -8.62
C GLY A 53 2.80 21.74 -7.56
N PRO A 54 2.73 22.79 -6.72
CA PRO A 54 1.70 22.91 -5.70
C PRO A 54 0.31 23.12 -6.32
N PHE A 55 -0.73 22.71 -5.59
CA PHE A 55 -2.10 23.13 -5.85
C PHE A 55 -2.45 24.35 -4.99
N GLU A 56 -3.15 25.31 -5.59
CA GLU A 56 -3.81 26.38 -4.86
C GLU A 56 -5.16 25.86 -4.31
N ALA A 57 -5.50 26.22 -3.08
CA ALA A 57 -6.73 25.80 -2.43
C ALA A 57 -7.19 26.86 -1.44
N GLU A 58 -8.50 27.04 -1.32
CA GLU A 58 -9.07 27.92 -0.29
C GLU A 58 -8.90 27.31 1.11
N PRO A 59 -8.74 28.13 2.17
CA PRO A 59 -8.66 27.61 3.54
C PRO A 59 -9.89 26.79 3.97
N ILE A 60 -11.04 27.03 3.35
CA ILE A 60 -12.30 26.31 3.60
C ILE A 60 -12.51 25.11 2.67
N THR A 61 -11.47 24.64 1.98
CA THR A 61 -11.55 23.45 1.13
C THR A 61 -11.93 22.22 1.96
N MET A 62 -13.02 21.54 1.59
CA MET A 62 -13.65 20.49 2.41
C MET A 62 -12.71 19.36 2.83
N SER A 63 -11.75 18.96 2.00
CA SER A 63 -10.78 17.91 2.33
C SER A 63 -9.85 18.27 3.50
N PHE A 64 -9.60 19.56 3.76
CA PHE A 64 -8.84 20.03 4.91
C PHE A 64 -9.62 19.87 6.23
N HIS A 65 -10.95 19.86 6.17
CA HIS A 65 -11.82 19.83 7.35
C HIS A 65 -12.41 18.44 7.61
N TYR A 66 -12.77 17.70 6.57
CA TYR A 66 -13.56 16.46 6.67
C TYR A 66 -12.91 15.24 6.03
N ALA A 67 -11.66 15.37 5.55
CA ALA A 67 -10.86 14.27 5.03
C ALA A 67 -11.56 13.39 3.96
N GLN A 68 -12.43 14.00 3.12
CA GLN A 68 -13.02 13.33 1.96
C GLN A 68 -11.95 13.12 0.87
N THR A 69 -11.08 12.14 1.13
CA THR A 69 -9.86 11.87 0.37
C THR A 69 -9.58 10.37 0.34
N ILE A 70 -9.24 9.86 -0.85
CA ILE A 70 -8.80 8.49 -1.09
C ILE A 70 -7.47 8.48 -1.82
N PHE A 71 -6.73 7.38 -1.73
CA PHE A 71 -5.51 7.21 -2.49
C PHE A 71 -5.24 5.76 -2.85
N GLU A 72 -4.30 5.56 -3.76
CA GLU A 72 -3.75 4.25 -4.10
C GLU A 72 -2.23 4.23 -3.98
N GLY A 73 -1.66 3.03 -4.03
CA GLY A 73 -0.22 2.82 -3.99
C GLY A 73 0.17 1.59 -4.78
N MET A 74 0.95 1.80 -5.83
CA MET A 74 1.54 0.73 -6.66
C MET A 74 3.00 1.07 -6.99
N LYS A 75 3.67 0.13 -7.64
CA LYS A 75 5.07 0.28 -8.06
C LYS A 75 5.18 0.03 -9.57
N ALA A 76 6.04 0.79 -10.21
CA ALA A 76 6.59 0.47 -11.51
C ALA A 76 8.02 -0.06 -11.38
N TYR A 77 8.34 -1.04 -12.20
CA TYR A 77 9.63 -1.70 -12.31
C TYR A 77 10.14 -1.59 -13.76
N LYS A 78 11.41 -1.92 -14.00
CA LYS A 78 11.94 -2.09 -15.35
C LYS A 78 12.00 -3.58 -15.69
N SER A 79 11.57 -3.92 -16.90
CA SER A 79 11.82 -5.23 -17.48
C SER A 79 13.31 -5.41 -17.80
N PRO A 80 13.78 -6.64 -18.07
CA PRO A 80 15.12 -6.88 -18.58
C PRO A 80 15.46 -6.10 -19.85
N GLU A 81 14.45 -5.80 -20.69
CA GLU A 81 14.56 -4.99 -21.90
C GLU A 81 14.48 -3.47 -21.63
N GLY A 82 14.24 -3.06 -20.38
CA GLY A 82 14.17 -1.67 -19.95
C GLY A 82 12.78 -1.02 -20.08
N ASN A 83 11.74 -1.78 -20.42
CA ASN A 83 10.37 -1.27 -20.51
C ASN A 83 9.73 -1.13 -19.12
N PRO A 84 8.88 -0.12 -18.86
CA PRO A 84 8.16 -0.03 -17.61
C PRO A 84 7.15 -1.17 -17.43
N LEU A 85 7.13 -1.75 -16.24
CA LEU A 85 6.22 -2.80 -15.82
C LEU A 85 5.38 -2.32 -14.64
N LEU A 86 4.09 -2.61 -14.66
CA LEU A 86 3.15 -2.41 -13.55
C LEU A 86 2.69 -3.77 -13.01
N PHE A 87 2.48 -3.86 -11.70
CA PHE A 87 1.97 -5.08 -11.07
C PHE A 87 0.50 -4.92 -10.67
N ARG A 88 -0.37 -5.68 -11.33
CA ARG A 88 -1.83 -5.75 -11.12
C ARG A 88 -2.52 -4.37 -11.06
N PRO A 89 -2.22 -3.42 -11.96
CA PRO A 89 -2.76 -2.06 -11.87
C PRO A 89 -4.30 -2.01 -11.92
N GLU A 90 -4.95 -2.96 -12.59
CA GLU A 90 -6.42 -3.10 -12.65
C GLU A 90 -7.02 -3.34 -11.25
N MET A 91 -6.31 -4.08 -10.38
CA MET A 91 -6.77 -4.32 -9.01
C MET A 91 -6.68 -3.05 -8.17
N ASN A 92 -5.64 -2.23 -8.37
CA ASN A 92 -5.55 -0.92 -7.74
C ASN A 92 -6.67 0.01 -8.23
N ALA A 93 -6.94 0.06 -9.53
CA ALA A 93 -8.03 0.86 -10.10
C ALA A 93 -9.40 0.48 -9.52
N LYS A 94 -9.69 -0.82 -9.43
CA LYS A 94 -10.93 -1.34 -8.82
C LYS A 94 -11.03 -0.98 -7.33
N ARG A 95 -9.94 -1.07 -6.58
CA ARG A 95 -9.94 -0.71 -5.15
C ARG A 95 -10.06 0.81 -4.93
N PHE A 96 -9.48 1.62 -5.83
CA PHE A 96 -9.67 3.06 -5.85
C PHE A 96 -11.15 3.41 -6.07
N GLN A 97 -11.81 2.76 -7.04
CA GLN A 97 -13.24 2.91 -7.29
C GLN A 97 -14.11 2.48 -6.10
N ASN A 98 -13.78 1.37 -5.43
CA ASN A 98 -14.47 0.94 -4.21
C ASN A 98 -14.33 1.96 -3.08
N SER A 99 -13.11 2.47 -2.88
CA SER A 99 -12.84 3.52 -1.88
C SER A 99 -13.62 4.79 -2.21
N ALA A 100 -13.76 5.15 -3.49
CA ALA A 100 -14.54 6.30 -3.92
C ALA A 100 -16.02 6.18 -3.53
N LYS A 101 -16.63 5.02 -3.76
CA LYS A 101 -18.01 4.72 -3.34
C LYS A 101 -18.21 4.92 -1.84
N ARG A 102 -17.25 4.47 -1.01
CA ARG A 102 -17.36 4.54 0.45
C ARG A 102 -17.52 5.96 0.97
N VAL A 103 -16.80 6.91 0.37
CA VAL A 103 -16.76 8.32 0.81
C VAL A 103 -17.45 9.27 -0.18
N CYS A 104 -18.38 8.74 -0.98
CA CYS A 104 -19.18 9.52 -1.94
C CYS A 104 -18.35 10.36 -2.92
N ILE A 105 -17.17 9.87 -3.32
CA ILE A 105 -16.39 10.45 -4.41
C ILE A 105 -16.90 9.84 -5.73
N PRO A 106 -17.14 10.65 -6.79
CA PRO A 106 -17.50 10.15 -8.11
C PRO A 106 -16.50 9.13 -8.63
N GLU A 107 -16.99 8.00 -9.12
CA GLU A 107 -16.15 6.93 -9.62
C GLU A 107 -15.38 7.37 -10.88
N ILE A 108 -14.10 7.02 -10.94
CA ILE A 108 -13.31 7.09 -12.18
C ILE A 108 -13.44 5.72 -12.84
N PRO A 109 -13.87 5.65 -14.13
CA PRO A 109 -13.87 4.39 -14.86
C PRO A 109 -12.49 3.72 -14.81
N VAL A 110 -12.45 2.40 -14.61
CA VAL A 110 -11.20 1.65 -14.49
C VAL A 110 -10.29 1.88 -15.70
N GLU A 111 -10.88 1.93 -16.89
CA GLU A 111 -10.19 2.14 -18.16
C GLU A 111 -9.55 3.53 -18.24
N ASP A 112 -10.24 4.57 -17.76
CA ASP A 112 -9.73 5.95 -17.74
C ASP A 112 -8.61 6.10 -16.71
N TYR A 113 -8.74 5.46 -15.53
CA TYR A 113 -7.67 5.39 -14.53
C TYR A 113 -6.41 4.73 -15.10
N LEU A 114 -6.56 3.58 -15.76
CA LEU A 114 -5.44 2.83 -16.35
C LEU A 114 -4.80 3.61 -17.50
N GLN A 115 -5.59 4.28 -18.35
CA GLN A 115 -5.05 5.13 -19.40
C GLN A 115 -4.22 6.28 -18.82
N ALA A 116 -4.74 6.98 -17.79
CA ALA A 116 -4.01 8.04 -17.10
C ALA A 116 -2.70 7.54 -16.48
N LEU A 117 -2.75 6.37 -15.82
CA LEU A 117 -1.59 5.73 -15.22
C LEU A 117 -0.53 5.36 -16.28
N HIS A 118 -0.93 4.74 -17.39
CA HIS A 118 -0.03 4.32 -18.46
C HIS A 118 0.67 5.51 -19.11
N GLU A 119 -0.07 6.55 -19.50
CA GLU A 119 0.51 7.75 -20.12
C GLU A 119 1.46 8.49 -19.16
N PHE A 120 1.10 8.56 -17.87
CA PHE A 120 1.96 9.15 -16.85
C PHE A 120 3.27 8.37 -16.66
N VAL A 121 3.19 7.05 -16.46
CA VAL A 121 4.38 6.19 -16.27
C VAL A 121 5.25 6.15 -17.51
N LYS A 122 4.65 6.19 -18.71
CA LYS A 122 5.37 6.27 -19.98
C LYS A 122 6.22 7.54 -20.08
N LEU A 123 5.67 8.68 -19.66
CA LEU A 123 6.41 9.94 -19.64
C LEU A 123 7.54 9.93 -18.60
N GLU A 124 7.28 9.33 -17.43
CA GLU A 124 8.22 9.29 -16.29
C GLU A 124 9.16 8.06 -16.28
N LYS A 125 9.20 7.27 -17.36
CA LYS A 125 9.94 5.99 -17.42
C LYS A 125 11.42 6.10 -17.02
N ASP A 126 12.04 7.24 -17.28
CA ASP A 126 13.45 7.47 -16.98
C ASP A 126 13.71 7.75 -15.49
N TRP A 127 12.67 7.83 -14.66
CA TRP A 127 12.73 7.88 -13.20
C TRP A 127 12.60 6.49 -12.56
N ILE A 128 12.37 5.44 -13.35
CA ILE A 128 12.30 4.07 -12.83
C ILE A 128 13.72 3.55 -12.60
N PRO A 129 14.11 3.27 -11.34
CA PRO A 129 15.43 2.75 -11.02
C PRO A 129 15.62 1.32 -11.54
N THR A 130 16.87 0.91 -11.66
CA THR A 130 17.25 -0.41 -12.22
C THR A 130 17.89 -1.34 -11.19
N ALA A 131 18.38 -0.79 -10.07
CA ALA A 131 18.97 -1.60 -9.02
C ALA A 131 18.00 -2.64 -8.43
N HIS A 132 18.58 -3.67 -7.84
CA HIS A 132 17.82 -4.66 -7.09
C HIS A 132 17.11 -3.98 -5.90
N ALA A 133 15.89 -4.43 -5.57
CA ALA A 133 15.08 -3.89 -4.48
C ALA A 133 14.72 -2.38 -4.57
N THR A 134 14.81 -1.77 -5.76
CA THR A 134 14.31 -0.41 -6.03
C THR A 134 13.12 -0.42 -6.99
N SER A 135 12.30 0.63 -6.95
CA SER A 135 11.13 0.79 -7.83
C SER A 135 10.72 2.25 -7.93
N LEU A 136 9.85 2.58 -8.88
CA LEU A 136 9.14 3.86 -8.90
C LEU A 136 7.79 3.67 -8.20
N TYR A 137 7.62 4.25 -7.01
CA TYR A 137 6.33 4.21 -6.33
C TYR A 137 5.39 5.24 -6.94
N ILE A 138 4.16 4.82 -7.24
CA ILE A 138 3.14 5.62 -7.90
C ILE A 138 1.99 5.84 -6.92
N ARG A 139 1.58 7.09 -6.78
CA ARG A 139 0.58 7.57 -5.81
C ARG A 139 -0.56 8.29 -6.52
N PRO A 140 -1.62 7.56 -6.90
CA PRO A 140 -2.89 8.15 -7.32
C PRO A 140 -3.67 8.65 -6.10
N VAL A 141 -4.29 9.81 -6.19
CA VAL A 141 -5.05 10.45 -5.08
C VAL A 141 -6.27 11.14 -5.65
N CYS A 142 -7.41 11.06 -4.97
CA CYS A 142 -8.57 11.89 -5.23
C CYS A 142 -9.05 12.54 -3.93
N PHE A 143 -9.34 13.84 -3.98
CA PHE A 143 -9.76 14.61 -2.82
C PHE A 143 -10.80 15.68 -3.20
N ALA A 144 -11.66 16.02 -2.24
CA ALA A 144 -12.64 17.10 -2.38
C ALA A 144 -11.96 18.47 -2.44
N THR A 145 -12.32 19.26 -3.46
CA THR A 145 -11.78 20.62 -3.69
C THR A 145 -12.77 21.74 -3.42
N GLN A 146 -14.05 21.43 -3.19
CA GLN A 146 -15.08 22.44 -2.94
C GLN A 146 -14.74 23.29 -1.69
N ALA A 147 -14.84 24.60 -1.84
CA ALA A 147 -14.72 25.56 -0.75
C ALA A 147 -16.04 25.64 0.05
N SER A 148 -16.09 24.98 1.21
CA SER A 148 -17.25 24.96 2.10
C SER A 148 -16.90 24.43 3.48
N VAL A 149 -17.45 25.06 4.53
CA VAL A 149 -17.40 24.57 5.92
C VAL A 149 -18.66 23.77 6.31
N GLY A 150 -19.52 23.46 5.33
CA GLY A 150 -20.67 22.58 5.54
C GLY A 150 -20.26 21.12 5.42
N VAL A 151 -20.71 20.27 6.35
CA VAL A 151 -20.53 18.81 6.25
C VAL A 151 -21.53 18.26 5.25
N GLN A 152 -21.09 18.04 4.01
CA GLN A 152 -21.88 17.52 2.90
C GLN A 152 -21.01 16.71 1.94
N VAL A 153 -21.60 16.15 0.89
CA VAL A 153 -20.85 15.56 -0.23
C VAL A 153 -20.33 16.70 -1.10
N SER A 154 -19.03 16.71 -1.39
CA SER A 154 -18.45 17.71 -2.29
C SER A 154 -19.02 17.60 -3.71
N GLU A 155 -19.18 18.73 -4.37
CA GLU A 155 -19.57 18.79 -5.79
C GLU A 155 -18.36 18.91 -6.71
N GLU A 156 -17.18 19.14 -6.15
CA GLU A 156 -15.92 19.33 -6.87
C GLU A 156 -14.81 18.43 -6.32
N TYR A 157 -14.04 17.82 -7.22
CA TYR A 157 -12.91 16.95 -6.86
C TYR A 157 -11.75 17.13 -7.81
N LYS A 158 -10.57 16.70 -7.35
CA LYS A 158 -9.39 16.58 -8.18
C LYS A 158 -8.78 15.19 -8.00
N PHE A 159 -8.54 14.52 -9.12
CA PHE A 159 -7.75 13.30 -9.20
C PHE A 159 -6.36 13.64 -9.72
N PHE A 160 -5.32 13.09 -9.10
CA PHE A 160 -3.96 13.28 -9.57
C PHE A 160 -3.09 12.03 -9.36
N ILE A 161 -2.02 11.92 -10.12
CA ILE A 161 -1.00 10.88 -9.96
C ILE A 161 0.37 11.54 -9.86
N VAL A 162 1.12 11.19 -8.82
CA VAL A 162 2.53 11.54 -8.65
C VAL A 162 3.35 10.27 -8.48
N ALA A 163 4.66 10.36 -8.71
CA ALA A 163 5.56 9.26 -8.47
C ALA A 163 6.85 9.70 -7.76
N CYS A 164 7.47 8.74 -7.08
CA CYS A 164 8.74 8.92 -6.39
C CYS A 164 9.61 7.65 -6.55
N PRO A 165 10.91 7.78 -6.85
CA PRO A 165 11.81 6.64 -6.81
C PRO A 165 12.00 6.21 -5.35
N VAL A 166 11.97 4.90 -5.09
CA VAL A 166 12.06 4.34 -3.74
C VAL A 166 12.95 3.10 -3.72
N LYS A 167 13.60 2.86 -2.56
CA LYS A 167 14.12 1.54 -2.18
C LYS A 167 13.12 0.81 -1.29
N ASN A 168 13.28 -0.51 -1.19
CA ASN A 168 12.66 -1.27 -0.12
C ASN A 168 13.07 -0.70 1.25
N TYR A 169 12.16 -0.80 2.22
CA TYR A 169 12.33 -0.22 3.56
C TYR A 169 13.58 -0.76 4.28
N ARG A 170 13.89 -2.04 4.09
CA ARG A 170 15.13 -2.68 4.55
C ARG A 170 16.01 -3.03 3.34
N THR A 171 17.30 -2.75 3.45
CA THR A 171 18.31 -3.05 2.42
C THR A 171 18.59 -4.55 2.32
N GLU A 172 18.48 -5.26 3.44
CA GLU A 172 18.57 -6.72 3.52
C GLU A 172 17.21 -7.32 3.89
N PHE A 173 16.90 -8.47 3.33
CA PHE A 173 15.71 -9.24 3.70
C PHE A 173 16.02 -9.97 5.01
N SER A 174 15.74 -9.32 6.13
CA SER A 174 16.01 -9.77 7.50
C SER A 174 14.73 -9.87 8.35
N SER A 175 14.81 -10.57 9.47
CA SER A 175 13.77 -10.75 10.50
C SER A 175 13.91 -9.76 11.66
N GLU A 176 14.65 -8.68 11.45
CA GLU A 176 14.83 -7.62 12.46
C GLU A 176 13.56 -6.79 12.70
N GLY A 177 12.50 -7.01 11.92
CA GLY A 177 11.20 -6.38 12.12
C GLY A 177 10.62 -6.68 13.50
N THR A 178 10.31 -5.63 14.25
CA THR A 178 9.68 -5.74 15.58
C THR A 178 8.28 -5.13 15.56
N CYS A 179 7.32 -5.82 16.18
CA CYS A 179 5.94 -5.38 16.19
C CYS A 179 5.33 -5.39 17.60
N TRP A 180 4.57 -4.38 17.95
CA TRP A 180 3.73 -4.36 19.16
C TRP A 180 2.30 -4.76 18.84
N ILE A 181 1.71 -5.66 19.64
CA ILE A 181 0.27 -5.96 19.55
C ILE A 181 -0.49 -4.96 20.42
N GLU A 182 -1.24 -4.07 19.76
CA GLU A 182 -2.02 -3.01 20.37
C GLU A 182 -3.47 -3.44 20.62
N THR A 183 -3.92 -3.32 21.87
CA THR A 183 -5.27 -3.71 22.31
C THR A 183 -6.09 -2.55 22.89
N GLY A 184 -5.47 -1.40 23.18
CA GLY A 184 -6.11 -0.19 23.69
C GLY A 184 -6.51 0.82 22.61
N TYR A 185 -5.85 0.79 21.45
CA TYR A 185 -6.26 1.53 20.26
C TYR A 185 -6.74 0.59 19.16
N SER A 186 -7.66 1.08 18.32
CA SER A 186 -8.19 0.32 17.19
C SER A 186 -8.02 1.09 15.88
N ARG A 187 -7.56 0.38 14.84
CA ARG A 187 -7.39 0.94 13.49
C ARG A 187 -8.71 1.18 12.77
N ALA A 188 -9.67 0.28 12.93
CA ALA A 188 -10.96 0.34 12.26
C ALA A 188 -12.01 -0.41 13.08
N ALA A 189 -13.28 -0.15 12.77
CA ALA A 189 -14.43 -0.84 13.33
C ALA A 189 -15.34 -1.33 12.19
N VAL A 190 -16.12 -2.38 12.46
CA VAL A 190 -17.11 -2.91 11.51
C VAL A 190 -18.11 -1.82 11.11
N GLY A 191 -18.36 -1.69 9.82
CA GLY A 191 -19.17 -0.60 9.27
C GLY A 191 -18.43 0.74 9.13
N GLY A 192 -17.14 0.80 9.50
CA GLY A 192 -16.26 1.93 9.27
C GLY A 192 -15.68 1.98 7.85
N THR A 193 -14.49 2.57 7.71
CA THR A 193 -13.78 2.76 6.43
C THR A 193 -12.56 1.84 6.30
N GLY A 194 -12.35 0.87 7.21
CA GLY A 194 -11.12 0.07 7.27
C GLY A 194 -10.80 -0.75 6.02
N ALA A 195 -11.84 -1.25 5.33
CA ALA A 195 -11.70 -1.95 4.05
C ALA A 195 -11.45 -1.03 2.84
N ASP A 196 -11.43 0.28 3.04
CA ASP A 196 -11.26 1.29 2.00
C ASP A 196 -9.95 2.07 2.20
N LYS A 197 -9.35 2.55 1.11
CA LYS A 197 -8.05 3.24 1.18
C LYS A 197 -8.23 4.76 1.34
N CYS A 198 -8.93 5.14 2.41
CA CYS A 198 -9.23 6.52 2.77
C CYS A 198 -8.11 7.16 3.60
N GLY A 199 -7.84 8.45 3.41
CA GLY A 199 -6.80 9.17 4.15
C GLY A 199 -6.99 9.17 5.67
N CYS A 200 -8.24 9.24 6.13
CA CYS A 200 -8.59 9.24 7.56
C CYS A 200 -8.11 7.98 8.31
N ASN A 201 -8.06 6.82 7.65
CA ASN A 201 -7.60 5.54 8.21
C ASN A 201 -6.09 5.48 8.49
N TYR A 202 -5.35 6.50 8.10
CA TYR A 202 -3.92 6.61 8.33
C TYR A 202 -3.61 7.67 9.38
N ALA A 203 -4.44 8.72 9.47
CA ALA A 203 -4.30 9.73 10.52
C ALA A 203 -4.56 9.13 11.92
N ASN A 204 -5.52 8.22 12.05
CA ASN A 204 -5.85 7.58 13.32
C ASN A 204 -4.78 6.60 13.82
N THR A 205 -3.83 6.17 12.98
CA THR A 205 -2.74 5.26 13.38
C THR A 205 -1.51 6.00 13.91
N LEU A 206 -1.43 7.33 13.73
CA LEU A 206 -0.21 8.10 14.04
C LEU A 206 0.15 8.06 15.53
N LEU A 207 -0.80 8.36 16.42
CA LEU A 207 -0.55 8.31 17.87
C LEU A 207 -0.16 6.90 18.36
N PRO A 208 -0.91 5.82 18.04
CA PRO A 208 -0.50 4.46 18.39
C PRO A 208 0.90 4.10 17.89
N GLN A 209 1.22 4.44 16.63
CA GLN A 209 2.54 4.18 16.06
C GLN A 209 3.64 4.93 16.84
N THR A 210 3.45 6.21 17.18
CA THR A 210 4.42 6.97 17.99
C THR A 210 4.64 6.35 19.37
N LEU A 211 3.57 5.94 20.07
CA LEU A 211 3.68 5.30 21.38
C LEU A 211 4.42 3.95 21.31
N VAL A 212 4.27 3.23 20.20
CA VAL A 212 4.94 1.96 19.95
C VAL A 212 6.43 2.15 19.60
N GLU A 213 6.77 3.20 18.85
CA GLU A 213 8.15 3.61 18.59
C GLU A 213 8.86 4.00 19.89
N GLU A 214 8.19 4.72 20.80
CA GLU A 214 8.71 5.04 22.14
C GLU A 214 8.98 3.79 23.00
N LYS A 215 8.23 2.70 22.77
CA LYS A 215 8.47 1.39 23.39
C LYS A 215 9.61 0.59 22.72
N GLY A 216 10.18 1.09 21.63
CA GLY A 216 11.28 0.48 20.89
C GLY A 216 10.85 -0.63 19.93
N TYR A 217 9.67 -0.51 19.31
CA TYR A 217 9.19 -1.40 18.25
C TYR A 217 9.00 -0.62 16.94
N ASP A 218 9.15 -1.30 15.80
CA ASP A 218 9.07 -0.68 14.48
C ASP A 218 7.62 -0.48 14.00
N GLN A 219 6.73 -1.42 14.33
CA GLN A 219 5.36 -1.47 13.80
C GLN A 219 4.33 -1.78 14.90
N VAL A 220 3.07 -1.42 14.65
CA VAL A 220 1.95 -1.73 15.53
C VAL A 220 0.94 -2.62 14.81
N ALA A 221 0.56 -3.75 15.38
CA ALA A 221 -0.55 -4.55 14.89
C ALA A 221 -1.76 -4.39 15.81
N PHE A 222 -2.92 -4.11 15.24
CA PHE A 222 -4.11 -3.75 15.99
C PHE A 222 -5.00 -4.97 16.23
N ALA A 223 -5.45 -5.13 17.46
CA ALA A 223 -6.61 -5.96 17.75
C ALA A 223 -7.92 -5.26 17.33
N ASP A 224 -8.97 -6.04 17.16
CA ASP A 224 -10.29 -5.57 16.76
C ASP A 224 -10.89 -4.59 17.77
N SER A 225 -11.83 -3.76 17.31
CA SER A 225 -12.42 -2.69 18.12
C SER A 225 -13.52 -3.13 19.08
N VAL A 226 -13.91 -4.41 19.08
CA VAL A 226 -15.09 -4.90 19.81
C VAL A 226 -14.66 -5.78 20.98
N GLU A 227 -13.92 -6.83 20.70
CA GLU A 227 -13.45 -7.80 21.68
C GLU A 227 -12.01 -7.50 22.12
N HIS A 228 -11.28 -6.63 21.41
CA HIS A 228 -9.85 -6.36 21.63
C HIS A 228 -9.00 -7.64 21.65
N LYS A 229 -9.40 -8.62 20.84
CA LYS A 229 -8.89 -9.99 20.87
C LYS A 229 -8.41 -10.46 19.52
N TRP A 230 -9.04 -10.04 18.43
CA TRP A 230 -8.78 -10.57 17.10
C TRP A 230 -7.78 -9.69 16.36
N ILE A 231 -6.69 -10.27 15.87
CA ILE A 231 -5.65 -9.53 15.16
C ILE A 231 -6.18 -9.09 13.79
N GLY A 232 -6.04 -7.81 13.46
CA GLY A 232 -6.46 -7.20 12.19
C GLY A 232 -5.30 -6.93 11.22
N GLU A 233 -4.81 -5.69 11.21
CA GLU A 233 -3.73 -5.22 10.33
C GLU A 233 -2.50 -4.77 11.13
N ILE A 234 -1.34 -4.74 10.46
CA ILE A 234 -0.07 -4.23 10.96
C ILE A 234 0.27 -2.90 10.30
N SER A 235 0.17 -1.81 11.07
CA SER A 235 0.33 -0.41 10.66
C SER A 235 -0.50 -0.07 9.41
N ALA A 236 0.12 -0.15 8.23
CA ALA A 236 -0.46 0.18 6.91
C ALA A 236 -0.55 -1.03 5.96
N SER A 237 -0.36 -2.24 6.49
CA SER A 237 -0.14 -3.50 5.77
C SER A 237 -0.99 -4.64 6.34
N ASN A 238 -1.19 -5.69 5.55
CA ASN A 238 -1.76 -6.93 6.05
C ASN A 238 -0.69 -7.73 6.80
N ILE A 239 -1.12 -8.67 7.66
CA ILE A 239 -0.24 -9.56 8.42
C ILE A 239 -0.51 -11.03 8.09
N MET A 240 0.55 -11.83 8.07
CA MET A 240 0.48 -13.29 7.93
C MET A 240 1.42 -13.96 8.92
N PHE A 241 1.05 -15.18 9.32
CA PHE A 241 1.82 -16.05 10.21
C PHE A 241 1.96 -17.43 9.57
N VAL A 242 3.05 -18.13 9.85
CA VAL A 242 3.17 -19.57 9.58
C VAL A 242 2.98 -20.28 10.92
N ILE A 243 1.82 -20.91 11.11
CA ILE A 243 1.46 -21.62 12.33
C ILE A 243 1.22 -23.09 11.99
N ASP A 244 1.95 -24.00 12.66
CA ASP A 244 1.88 -25.44 12.39
C ASP A 244 2.07 -25.77 10.88
N GLY A 245 2.95 -25.02 10.20
CA GLY A 245 3.24 -25.17 8.77
C GLY A 245 2.19 -24.61 7.81
N VAL A 246 1.17 -23.91 8.31
CA VAL A 246 0.10 -23.28 7.51
C VAL A 246 0.28 -21.76 7.50
N VAL A 247 0.22 -21.14 6.32
CA VAL A 247 0.16 -19.68 6.18
C VAL A 247 -1.23 -19.20 6.57
N VAL A 248 -1.35 -18.50 7.69
CA VAL A 248 -2.62 -17.98 8.22
C VAL A 248 -2.63 -16.46 8.14
N THR A 249 -3.74 -15.89 7.70
CA THR A 249 -3.98 -14.44 7.68
C THR A 249 -5.37 -14.14 8.22
N PRO A 250 -5.57 -12.99 8.89
CA PRO A 250 -6.91 -12.52 9.25
C PRO A 250 -7.86 -12.50 8.04
N GLU A 251 -9.07 -13.01 8.22
CA GLU A 251 -10.13 -12.99 7.21
C GLU A 251 -10.64 -11.56 6.96
N LEU A 252 -11.15 -11.29 5.75
CA LEU A 252 -11.69 -9.97 5.42
C LEU A 252 -13.08 -9.78 6.01
N ASP A 253 -13.15 -9.10 7.16
CA ASP A 253 -14.38 -8.84 7.92
C ASP A 253 -14.97 -7.42 7.71
N GLY A 254 -14.40 -6.65 6.78
CA GLY A 254 -14.76 -5.25 6.51
C GLY A 254 -13.94 -4.21 7.31
N THR A 255 -13.07 -4.65 8.22
CA THR A 255 -12.15 -3.76 8.97
C THR A 255 -10.73 -3.81 8.42
N ILE A 256 -10.39 -4.87 7.69
CA ILE A 256 -9.09 -5.10 7.06
C ILE A 256 -9.14 -4.68 5.59
N LEU A 257 -8.15 -3.89 5.17
CA LEU A 257 -8.00 -3.51 3.77
C LEU A 257 -7.64 -4.74 2.91
N PRO A 258 -8.42 -5.08 1.86
CA PRO A 258 -8.06 -6.12 0.88
C PRO A 258 -6.78 -5.73 0.12
N GLY A 259 -5.63 -6.12 0.66
CA GLY A 259 -4.32 -5.87 0.07
C GLY A 259 -4.08 -6.70 -1.18
N ILE A 260 -3.57 -6.07 -2.23
CA ILE A 260 -3.23 -6.75 -3.49
C ILE A 260 -2.04 -7.70 -3.27
N THR A 261 -1.07 -7.33 -2.42
CA THR A 261 0.02 -8.24 -2.03
C THR A 261 -0.50 -9.46 -1.27
N ARG A 262 -1.42 -9.26 -0.32
CA ARG A 262 -2.09 -10.34 0.42
C ARG A 262 -2.77 -11.33 -0.52
N ASP A 263 -3.57 -10.82 -1.45
CA ASP A 263 -4.26 -11.63 -2.46
C ASP A 263 -3.28 -12.40 -3.37
N SER A 264 -2.19 -11.74 -3.79
CA SER A 264 -1.15 -12.36 -4.62
C SER A 264 -0.45 -13.49 -3.86
N VAL A 265 -0.09 -13.28 -2.59
CA VAL A 265 0.55 -14.29 -1.75
C VAL A 265 -0.36 -15.49 -1.52
N LEU A 266 -1.65 -15.28 -1.20
CA LEU A 266 -2.61 -16.38 -1.05
C LEU A 266 -2.77 -17.20 -2.35
N THR A 267 -2.73 -16.53 -3.49
CA THR A 267 -2.77 -17.20 -4.81
C THR A 267 -1.51 -18.03 -5.05
N LEU A 268 -0.33 -17.49 -4.74
CA LEU A 268 0.94 -18.21 -4.85
C LEU A 268 1.01 -19.40 -3.89
N CYS A 269 0.52 -19.26 -2.65
CA CYS A 269 0.45 -20.38 -1.70
C CYS A 269 -0.34 -21.56 -2.29
N LYS A 270 -1.54 -21.31 -2.82
CA LYS A 270 -2.36 -22.34 -3.49
C LYS A 270 -1.63 -22.98 -4.66
N LYS A 271 -1.02 -22.18 -5.53
CA LYS A 271 -0.31 -22.67 -6.73
C LYS A 271 0.93 -23.50 -6.37
N TRP A 272 1.63 -23.13 -5.30
CA TRP A 272 2.87 -23.78 -4.87
C TRP A 272 2.67 -24.93 -3.88
N GLY A 273 1.41 -25.26 -3.56
CA GLY A 273 1.08 -26.30 -2.59
C GLY A 273 1.47 -25.95 -1.16
N ILE A 274 1.57 -24.66 -0.83
CA ILE A 274 1.78 -24.17 0.54
C ILE A 274 0.41 -24.06 1.19
N PRO A 275 0.11 -24.82 2.26
CA PRO A 275 -1.18 -24.73 2.94
C PRO A 275 -1.43 -23.30 3.43
N CYS A 276 -2.60 -22.75 3.13
CA CYS A 276 -2.98 -21.41 3.57
C CYS A 276 -4.45 -21.33 4.00
N ALA A 277 -4.74 -20.49 4.99
CA ALA A 277 -6.08 -20.25 5.51
C ALA A 277 -6.32 -18.78 5.83
N GLU A 278 -7.51 -18.29 5.47
CA GLU A 278 -8.05 -17.01 5.93
C GLU A 278 -8.98 -17.31 7.10
N ARG A 279 -8.64 -16.84 8.30
CA ARG A 279 -9.46 -17.04 9.51
C ARG A 279 -9.11 -16.01 10.58
N LYS A 280 -9.96 -15.89 11.60
CA LYS A 280 -9.61 -15.13 12.80
C LYS A 280 -8.41 -15.75 13.52
N ILE A 281 -7.55 -14.89 14.05
CA ILE A 281 -6.37 -15.23 14.86
C ILE A 281 -6.47 -14.38 16.11
N SER A 282 -6.52 -15.01 17.29
CA SER A 282 -6.59 -14.25 18.53
C SER A 282 -5.21 -13.87 19.05
N VAL A 283 -5.13 -12.79 19.81
CA VAL A 283 -3.92 -12.38 20.54
C VAL A 283 -3.41 -13.52 21.44
N ASP A 284 -4.31 -14.24 22.10
CA ASP A 284 -3.96 -15.38 22.97
C ASP A 284 -3.39 -16.56 22.17
N GLU A 285 -4.00 -16.89 21.03
CA GLU A 285 -3.49 -17.92 20.12
C GLU A 285 -2.08 -17.55 19.63
N LEU A 286 -1.85 -16.29 19.24
CA LEU A 286 -0.52 -15.85 18.82
C LEU A 286 0.49 -15.98 19.96
N LYS A 287 0.16 -15.52 21.18
CA LYS A 287 1.03 -15.68 22.36
C LYS A 287 1.36 -17.15 22.62
N GLU A 288 0.37 -18.04 22.58
CA GLU A 288 0.55 -19.47 22.82
C GLU A 288 1.45 -20.11 21.76
N THR A 289 1.16 -19.83 20.48
CA THR A 289 1.90 -20.40 19.34
C THR A 289 3.34 -19.89 19.24
N LEU A 290 3.61 -18.65 19.66
CA LEU A 290 4.98 -18.15 19.81
C LEU A 290 5.70 -18.85 20.96
N LYS A 291 5.07 -18.99 22.14
CA LYS A 291 5.69 -19.62 23.32
C LYS A 291 6.03 -21.09 23.12
N ASN A 292 5.18 -21.83 22.39
CA ASN A 292 5.39 -23.26 22.15
C ASN A 292 6.11 -23.56 20.81
N GLY A 293 6.55 -22.54 20.08
CA GLY A 293 7.33 -22.67 18.85
C GLY A 293 6.54 -23.10 17.61
N LYS A 294 5.19 -23.12 17.68
CA LYS A 294 4.34 -23.45 16.53
C LYS A 294 4.24 -22.33 15.51
N CYS A 295 4.35 -21.07 15.94
CA CYS A 295 4.45 -19.93 15.04
C CYS A 295 5.91 -19.77 14.61
N THR A 296 6.25 -20.31 13.44
CA THR A 296 7.62 -20.39 12.95
C THR A 296 8.04 -19.17 12.13
N GLU A 297 7.09 -18.46 11.51
CA GLU A 297 7.36 -17.27 10.71
C GLU A 297 6.21 -16.26 10.86
N ALA A 298 6.49 -14.97 10.71
CA ALA A 298 5.50 -13.91 10.65
C ALA A 298 5.96 -12.83 9.67
N MET A 299 5.02 -12.20 8.98
CA MET A 299 5.36 -11.21 7.96
C MET A 299 4.27 -10.15 7.76
N SER A 300 4.72 -8.94 7.45
CA SER A 300 3.92 -7.81 7.00
C SER A 300 3.88 -7.79 5.47
N LEU A 301 2.73 -7.52 4.87
CA LEU A 301 2.52 -7.50 3.42
C LEU A 301 1.88 -6.20 2.97
N GLY A 302 2.53 -5.53 2.02
CA GLY A 302 2.00 -4.31 1.41
C GLY A 302 2.86 -3.82 0.26
N THR A 303 2.35 -2.93 -0.59
CA THR A 303 3.09 -2.43 -1.76
C THR A 303 4.46 -1.86 -1.38
N ALA A 304 4.55 -1.13 -0.27
CA ALA A 304 5.77 -0.44 0.15
C ALA A 304 6.88 -1.43 0.53
N VAL A 305 6.55 -2.42 1.35
CA VAL A 305 7.49 -3.41 1.90
C VAL A 305 7.61 -4.68 1.05
N VAL A 306 6.68 -4.91 0.12
CA VAL A 306 6.42 -6.21 -0.52
C VAL A 306 6.07 -7.26 0.55
N ILE A 307 7.08 -7.90 1.13
CA ILE A 307 6.98 -8.78 2.29
C ILE A 307 8.10 -8.36 3.24
N GLU A 308 7.76 -8.11 4.50
CA GLU A 308 8.73 -7.80 5.57
C GLU A 308 8.58 -8.83 6.69
N PRO A 309 9.58 -9.68 6.95
CA PRO A 309 9.56 -10.61 8.07
C PRO A 309 9.54 -9.88 9.42
N ILE A 310 8.75 -10.41 10.36
CA ILE A 310 8.67 -9.93 11.74
C ILE A 310 9.28 -11.02 12.63
N GLY A 311 10.39 -10.70 13.30
CA GLY A 311 11.09 -11.65 14.17
C GLY A 311 10.65 -11.59 15.63
N LEU A 312 9.93 -10.55 16.03
CA LEU A 312 9.57 -10.34 17.43
C LEU A 312 8.25 -9.59 17.60
N PHE A 313 7.41 -10.10 18.51
CA PHE A 313 6.19 -9.42 18.95
C PHE A 313 6.28 -8.99 20.43
N GLY A 314 5.83 -7.78 20.71
CA GLY A 314 5.65 -7.24 22.05
C GLY A 314 4.19 -7.27 22.48
N PHE A 315 3.96 -7.60 23.75
CA PHE A 315 2.66 -7.64 24.40
C PHE A 315 2.75 -6.97 25.77
N GLU A 316 1.65 -6.33 26.19
CA GLU A 316 1.59 -5.61 27.47
C GLU A 316 1.80 -6.54 28.69
N ASP A 317 1.23 -7.74 28.67
CA ASP A 317 1.17 -8.66 29.81
C ASP A 317 2.35 -9.66 29.88
N VAL A 318 2.91 -10.04 28.73
CA VAL A 318 3.96 -11.09 28.64
C VAL A 318 5.29 -10.58 28.09
N GLY A 319 5.39 -9.30 27.74
CA GLY A 319 6.60 -8.71 27.19
C GLY A 319 6.90 -9.18 25.77
N LYS A 320 8.18 -9.47 25.49
CA LYS A 320 8.67 -9.81 24.15
C LYS A 320 8.61 -11.32 23.91
N LEU A 321 8.08 -11.73 22.77
CA LEU A 321 8.10 -13.10 22.27
C LEU A 321 8.75 -13.13 20.88
N VAL A 322 9.71 -14.04 20.69
CA VAL A 322 10.42 -14.23 19.43
C VAL A 322 9.62 -15.15 18.52
N VAL A 323 9.65 -14.88 17.22
CA VAL A 323 9.04 -15.71 16.17
C VAL A 323 10.08 -16.74 15.71
N GLY A 324 9.73 -18.03 15.76
CA GLY A 324 10.65 -19.10 15.37
C GLY A 324 11.98 -19.04 16.12
N ASP A 325 13.07 -19.05 15.38
CA ASP A 325 14.45 -18.88 15.86
C ASP A 325 14.97 -17.43 15.76
N GLY A 326 14.11 -16.49 15.35
CA GLY A 326 14.48 -15.10 15.10
C GLY A 326 15.09 -14.86 13.73
N GLU A 327 15.19 -15.86 12.86
CA GLU A 327 15.71 -15.76 11.49
C GLU A 327 14.60 -15.69 10.44
N VAL A 328 14.97 -15.33 9.21
CA VAL A 328 14.04 -15.34 8.08
C VAL A 328 13.73 -16.78 7.67
N GLY A 329 12.48 -17.18 7.88
CA GLY A 329 12.03 -18.51 7.51
C GLY A 329 11.90 -18.76 5.99
N PRO A 330 11.89 -20.05 5.59
CA PRO A 330 11.91 -20.46 4.18
C PRO A 330 10.64 -20.09 3.42
N ILE A 331 9.46 -20.06 4.05
CA ILE A 331 8.21 -19.71 3.37
C ILE A 331 8.19 -18.22 3.03
N SER A 332 8.53 -17.36 3.99
CA SER A 332 8.66 -15.91 3.83
C SER A 332 9.62 -15.57 2.70
N ARG A 333 10.80 -16.22 2.69
CA ARG A 333 11.82 -16.06 1.65
C ARG A 333 11.30 -16.46 0.28
N ARG A 334 10.72 -17.66 0.16
CA ARG A 334 10.17 -18.16 -1.11
C ARG A 334 9.09 -17.24 -1.68
N LEU A 335 8.19 -16.75 -0.82
CA LEU A 335 7.13 -15.81 -1.21
C LEU A 335 7.69 -14.47 -1.66
N TYR A 336 8.65 -13.91 -0.93
CA TYR A 336 9.30 -12.64 -1.29
C TYR A 336 10.05 -12.71 -2.61
N GLU A 337 10.95 -13.70 -2.74
CA GLU A 337 11.79 -13.87 -3.94
C GLU A 337 10.92 -14.17 -5.17
N GLY A 338 9.95 -15.09 -5.03
CA GLY A 338 9.08 -15.44 -6.16
C GLY A 338 8.14 -14.32 -6.58
N LEU A 339 7.56 -13.55 -5.64
CA LEU A 339 6.72 -12.41 -5.98
C LEU A 339 7.53 -11.29 -6.65
N GLN A 340 8.74 -10.99 -6.15
CA GLN A 340 9.60 -9.99 -6.78
C GLN A 340 10.06 -10.40 -8.18
N ALA A 341 10.42 -11.68 -8.37
CA ALA A 341 10.81 -12.19 -9.69
C ALA A 341 9.66 -12.07 -10.69
N ILE A 342 8.42 -12.33 -10.27
CA ILE A 342 7.22 -12.09 -11.10
C ILE A 342 7.09 -10.59 -11.41
N GLN A 343 7.13 -9.72 -10.40
CA GLN A 343 6.98 -8.26 -10.58
C GLN A 343 7.97 -7.65 -11.58
N ARG A 344 9.18 -8.23 -11.68
CA ARG A 344 10.24 -7.79 -12.59
C ARG A 344 10.29 -8.55 -13.92
N LYS A 345 9.36 -9.48 -14.15
CA LYS A 345 9.33 -10.36 -15.33
C LYS A 345 10.61 -11.21 -15.46
N GLU A 346 11.22 -11.55 -14.32
CA GLU A 346 12.38 -12.44 -14.19
C GLU A 346 11.93 -13.91 -13.99
N ALA A 347 10.67 -14.11 -13.57
CA ALA A 347 9.99 -15.40 -13.54
C ALA A 347 8.71 -15.36 -14.39
N GLU A 348 8.20 -16.54 -14.74
CA GLU A 348 6.95 -16.67 -15.50
C GLU A 348 5.75 -16.13 -14.71
N ASP A 349 5.04 -15.18 -15.32
CA ASP A 349 3.79 -14.64 -14.81
C ASP A 349 2.59 -15.42 -15.37
N THR A 350 2.30 -16.57 -14.77
CA THR A 350 1.17 -17.41 -15.23
C THR A 350 -0.20 -16.81 -14.94
N GLU A 351 -0.27 -15.83 -14.03
CA GLU A 351 -1.54 -15.22 -13.60
C GLU A 351 -1.86 -13.96 -14.40
N GLY A 352 -0.95 -13.53 -15.30
CA GLY A 352 -1.11 -12.31 -16.09
C GLY A 352 -1.18 -11.05 -15.23
N TRP A 353 -0.42 -11.02 -14.13
CA TRP A 353 -0.36 -9.90 -13.19
C TRP A 353 0.49 -8.73 -13.68
N VAL A 354 1.47 -8.96 -14.54
CA VAL A 354 2.44 -7.96 -14.98
C VAL A 354 1.96 -7.32 -16.28
N VAL A 355 1.77 -6.00 -16.24
CA VAL A 355 1.33 -5.20 -17.37
C VAL A 355 2.49 -4.33 -17.85
N GLU A 356 2.87 -4.50 -19.11
CA GLU A 356 3.90 -3.67 -19.74
C GLU A 356 3.30 -2.36 -20.25
N VAL A 357 3.92 -1.22 -19.90
CA VAL A 357 3.52 0.11 -20.38
C VAL A 357 4.15 0.33 -21.76
N LYS A 358 3.31 0.50 -22.78
CA LYS A 358 3.72 0.66 -24.18
C LYS A 358 3.84 2.10 -24.63
#